data_AF-G3N705-F1
#
_entry.id   AF-G3N705-F1
#
_cell.length_a   1.000
_cell.length_b   1.000
_cell.length_c   1.000
_cell.angle_alpha   90.00
_cell.angle_beta   90.00
_cell.angle_gamma   90.00
#
_symmetry.space_group_name_H-M   'P 1'
#
loop_
_entity.id
_entity.type
_entity.pdbx_description
1 polymer ?
#
loop_
_entity_poly.entity_id
_entity_poly.type
_entity_poly.pdbx_seq_one_letter_code
_entity_poly.pdbx_strand_id
1 'polypeptide(L)'
;MSCSDGGYSVCHNKTRTPITSSSSSSSGRVSVYVDCPAGSLSFYRVSSDTLIHLHTFSTTFTEPLYPGFWFWPGSGSSVSLCPLQEGESPPGGEPSSLLTT
;
A
#
# COMPACT_ATOMS: atom_id res chain seq x y z
N MET A 1 6.04 3.65 1.96
CA MET A 1 5.46 4.72 1.10
C MET A 1 5.24 5.97 1.93
N SER A 2 5.16 7.15 1.31
CA SER A 2 4.83 8.42 1.96
C SER A 2 3.80 9.15 1.11
N CYS A 3 2.79 9.73 1.78
CA CYS A 3 1.71 10.48 1.19
C CYS A 3 1.73 11.91 1.74
N SER A 4 1.58 12.90 0.86
CA SER A 4 1.49 14.31 1.21
C SER A 4 0.62 15.04 0.19
N ASP A 5 0.41 16.35 0.37
CA ASP A 5 -0.35 17.16 -0.58
C ASP A 5 0.25 17.13 -2.00
N GLY A 6 1.60 17.02 -2.08
CA GLY A 6 2.33 16.83 -3.34
C GLY A 6 2.27 15.42 -3.94
N GLY A 7 1.41 14.53 -3.45
CA GLY A 7 1.22 13.18 -3.97
C GLY A 7 1.95 12.07 -3.21
N TYR A 8 2.26 10.98 -3.92
CA TYR A 8 2.84 9.77 -3.35
C TYR A 8 4.33 9.64 -3.68
N SER A 9 5.09 9.06 -2.75
CA SER A 9 6.47 8.65 -2.98
C SER A 9 6.78 7.35 -2.27
N VAL A 10 7.73 6.60 -2.80
CA VAL A 10 8.25 5.38 -2.17
C VAL A 10 9.68 5.61 -1.73
N CYS A 11 10.04 5.04 -0.57
CA CYS A 11 11.39 5.09 -0.04
C CYS A 11 11.86 3.66 0.17
N HIS A 12 12.97 3.28 -0.45
CA HIS A 12 13.62 1.98 -0.25
C HIS A 12 15.14 2.16 -0.39
N ASN A 13 15.92 1.52 0.48
CA ASN A 13 17.39 1.61 0.48
C ASN A 13 17.93 3.06 0.43
N LYS A 14 17.35 3.97 1.23
CA LYS A 14 17.67 5.42 1.27
C LYS A 14 17.37 6.19 -0.02
N THR A 15 16.81 5.55 -1.04
CA THR A 15 16.37 6.20 -2.27
C THR A 15 14.88 6.52 -2.15
N ARG A 16 14.52 7.79 -2.41
CA ARG A 16 13.14 8.25 -2.52
C ARG A 16 12.77 8.44 -3.99
N THR A 17 11.71 7.78 -4.42
CA THR A 17 11.20 7.87 -5.80
C THR A 17 9.79 8.47 -5.76
N PRO A 18 9.55 9.63 -6.41
CA PRO A 18 8.20 10.16 -6.56
C PRO A 18 7.37 9.25 -7.47
N ILE A 19 6.10 9.05 -7.13
CA ILE A 19 5.16 8.32 -7.98
C ILE A 19 4.40 9.36 -8.80
N THR A 20 4.60 9.34 -10.12
CA THR A 20 3.87 10.19 -11.07
C THR A 20 2.47 9.64 -11.28
N SER A 21 1.58 9.82 -10.30
CA SER A 21 0.15 9.52 -10.47
C SER A 21 -0.59 10.74 -11.02
N SER A 22 -1.43 10.55 -12.03
CA SER A 22 -2.21 11.60 -12.72
C SER A 22 -3.24 12.33 -11.85
N SER A 23 -3.35 11.98 -10.58
CA SER A 23 -4.41 12.44 -9.69
C SER A 23 -3.76 12.96 -8.41
N SER A 24 -3.57 14.28 -8.36
CA SER A 24 -2.83 15.00 -7.32
C SER A 24 -3.53 15.01 -5.94
N SER A 25 -4.72 14.44 -5.84
CA SER A 25 -5.48 14.43 -4.59
C SER A 25 -5.30 13.10 -3.87
N SER A 26 -4.76 13.12 -2.65
CA SER A 26 -4.75 11.93 -1.81
C SER A 26 -6.17 11.59 -1.34
N SER A 27 -6.59 10.34 -1.50
CA SER A 27 -7.88 9.90 -0.94
C SER A 27 -7.82 9.67 0.59
N GLY A 28 -6.66 9.82 1.23
CA GLY A 28 -6.45 9.46 2.64
C GLY A 28 -6.49 7.96 2.94
N ARG A 29 -6.80 7.11 1.95
CA ARG A 29 -6.85 5.65 2.05
C ARG A 29 -5.87 4.99 1.08
N VAL A 30 -5.22 3.94 1.55
CA VAL A 30 -4.28 3.12 0.79
C VAL A 30 -4.57 1.66 1.08
N SER A 31 -4.51 0.82 0.05
CA SER A 31 -4.49 -0.63 0.18
C SER A 31 -3.08 -1.16 -0.09
N VAL A 32 -2.68 -2.20 0.66
CA VAL A 32 -1.37 -2.84 0.59
C VAL A 32 -1.59 -4.33 0.39
N TYR A 33 -0.97 -4.88 -0.65
CA TYR A 33 -1.02 -6.31 -0.95
C TYR A 33 0.39 -6.88 -0.87
N VAL A 34 0.51 -8.04 -0.22
CA VAL A 34 1.76 -8.80 -0.10
C VAL A 34 1.53 -10.18 -0.68
N ASP A 35 2.29 -10.53 -1.70
CA ASP A 35 2.36 -11.87 -2.25
C ASP A 35 3.73 -12.46 -1.88
N CYS A 36 3.75 -13.27 -0.82
CA CYS A 36 5.00 -13.86 -0.32
C CYS A 36 5.62 -14.86 -1.32
N PRO A 37 4.86 -15.82 -1.91
CA PRO A 37 5.39 -16.72 -2.93
C PRO A 37 5.98 -16.00 -4.14
N ALA A 38 5.29 -14.98 -4.67
CA ALA A 38 5.76 -14.21 -5.82
C ALA A 38 6.84 -13.17 -5.46
N GLY A 39 7.04 -12.90 -4.16
CA GLY A 39 7.98 -11.88 -3.70
C GLY A 39 7.55 -10.47 -4.10
N SER A 40 6.25 -10.15 -4.00
CA SER A 40 5.74 -8.84 -4.40
C SER A 40 5.07 -8.10 -3.24
N LEU A 41 5.26 -6.79 -3.20
CA LEU A 41 4.54 -5.88 -2.32
C LEU A 41 4.00 -4.71 -3.14
N SER A 42 2.69 -4.62 -3.24
CA SER A 42 1.98 -3.68 -4.11
C SER A 42 1.16 -2.68 -3.30
N PHE A 43 1.27 -1.40 -3.65
CA PHE A 43 0.54 -0.29 -3.06
C PHE A 43 -0.51 0.24 -4.04
N TYR A 44 -1.71 0.50 -3.52
CA TYR A 44 -2.81 1.07 -4.29
C TYR A 44 -3.41 2.25 -3.56
N ARG A 45 -3.80 3.28 -4.30
CA ARG A 45 -4.71 4.30 -3.82
C ARG A 45 -6.13 3.78 -3.96
N VAL A 46 -6.92 3.89 -2.90
CA VAL A 46 -8.36 3.64 -2.95
C VAL A 46 -9.04 4.93 -3.38
N SER A 47 -9.88 4.90 -4.42
CA SER A 47 -10.64 6.07 -4.90
C SER A 47 -12.02 5.64 -5.35
N SER A 48 -13.08 6.04 -4.64
CA SER A 48 -14.47 5.66 -4.98
C SER A 48 -14.61 4.18 -5.35
N ASP A 49 -14.12 3.31 -4.47
CA ASP A 49 -14.13 1.84 -4.61
C ASP A 49 -13.27 1.27 -5.76
N THR A 50 -12.43 2.11 -6.38
CA THR A 50 -11.44 1.67 -7.36
C THR A 50 -10.04 1.66 -6.76
N LEU A 51 -9.28 0.61 -7.07
CA LEU A 51 -7.86 0.49 -6.72
C LEU A 51 -7.01 1.00 -7.86
N ILE A 52 -6.34 2.14 -7.63
CA ILE A 52 -5.39 2.71 -8.56
C ILE A 52 -3.99 2.25 -8.13
N HIS A 53 -3.34 1.44 -8.96
CA HIS A 53 -1.99 0.98 -8.70
C HIS A 53 -1.01 2.15 -8.58
N LEU A 54 -0.20 2.15 -7.52
CA LEU A 54 0.80 3.19 -7.28
C LEU A 54 2.22 2.65 -7.53
N HIS A 55 2.54 1.50 -6.95
CA HIS A 55 3.87 0.93 -7.03
C HIS A 55 3.89 -0.54 -6.60
N THR A 56 4.79 -1.32 -7.18
CA THR A 56 5.11 -2.69 -6.73
C THR A 56 6.60 -2.81 -6.50
N PHE A 57 6.98 -3.26 -5.32
CA PHE A 57 8.32 -3.78 -5.06
C PHE A 57 8.35 -5.28 -5.39
N SER A 58 9.38 -5.70 -6.11
CA SER A 58 9.68 -7.11 -6.34
C SER A 58 10.96 -7.46 -5.61
N THR A 59 10.89 -8.40 -4.66
CA THR A 59 12.02 -8.85 -3.84
C THR A 59 11.76 -10.24 -3.26
N THR A 60 12.81 -11.00 -3.00
CA THR A 60 12.71 -12.21 -2.19
C THR A 60 12.61 -11.82 -0.72
N PHE A 61 11.50 -12.13 -0.05
CA PHE A 61 11.38 -11.93 1.39
C PHE A 61 12.12 -13.05 2.12
N THR A 62 13.12 -12.69 2.93
CA THR A 62 13.88 -13.66 3.74
C THR A 62 13.31 -13.84 5.13
N GLU A 63 12.44 -12.92 5.56
CA GLU A 63 11.84 -12.87 6.89
C GLU A 63 10.40 -12.34 6.81
N PRO A 64 9.56 -12.57 7.84
CA PRO A 64 8.21 -12.01 7.90
C PRO A 64 8.21 -10.49 7.77
N LEU A 65 7.24 -9.96 7.02
CA LEU A 65 7.01 -8.52 6.91
C LEU A 65 6.07 -8.04 8.00
N TYR A 66 6.38 -6.86 8.55
CA TYR A 66 5.55 -6.19 9.55
C TYR A 66 5.11 -4.82 9.03
N PRO A 67 3.85 -4.42 9.25
CA PRO A 67 3.39 -3.09 8.89
C PRO A 67 4.07 -2.03 9.78
N GLY A 68 4.64 -1.01 9.15
CA GLY A 68 5.25 0.13 9.83
C GLY A 68 4.56 1.44 9.43
N PHE A 69 4.22 2.27 10.42
CA PHE A 69 3.61 3.57 10.22
C PHE A 69 4.51 4.67 10.78
N TRP A 70 4.64 5.78 10.07
CA TRP A 70 5.48 6.90 10.46
C TRP A 70 4.75 8.23 10.25
N PHE A 71 4.83 9.11 11.23
CA PHE A 71 4.19 10.43 11.20
C PHE A 71 5.20 11.52 11.50
N TRP A 72 5.03 12.69 10.89
CA TRP A 72 5.84 13.85 11.23
C TRP A 72 5.37 14.45 12.57
N PRO A 73 6.29 14.78 13.51
CA PRO A 73 5.92 15.40 14.77
C PRO A 73 5.19 16.72 14.54
N GLY A 74 4.09 16.94 15.28
CA GLY A 74 3.27 18.16 15.19
C GLY A 74 2.30 18.22 14.00
N SER A 75 2.21 17.18 13.16
CA SER A 75 1.34 17.17 11.98
C SER A 75 -0.16 16.95 12.28
N GLY A 76 -0.51 16.48 13.48
CA GLY A 76 -1.89 16.07 13.79
C GLY A 76 -2.39 14.87 12.96
N SER A 77 -1.49 14.15 12.27
CA SER A 77 -1.85 13.00 11.43
C SER A 77 -2.21 11.78 12.27
N SER A 78 -3.10 10.93 11.74
CA SER A 78 -3.49 9.66 12.35
C SER A 78 -3.61 8.57 11.29
N VAL A 79 -3.60 7.31 11.72
CA VAL A 79 -3.91 6.14 10.88
C VAL A 79 -4.90 5.27 11.62
N SER A 80 -5.76 4.61 10.86
CA SER A 80 -6.60 3.52 11.34
C SER A 80 -6.53 2.37 10.34
N LEU A 81 -6.66 1.15 10.85
CA LEU A 81 -6.82 -0.03 10.00
C LEU A 81 -8.30 -0.18 9.68
N CYS A 82 -8.63 -0.23 8.40
CA CYS A 82 -9.97 -0.53 7.95
C CYS A 82 -10.14 -2.05 7.81
N PRO A 83 -11.29 -2.61 8.17
CA PRO A 83 -11.60 -4.00 7.82
C PRO A 83 -11.62 -4.16 6.29
N LEU A 84 -11.22 -5.34 5.81
CA LEU A 84 -11.36 -5.68 4.40
C LEU A 84 -12.86 -5.74 4.06
N GLN A 85 -13.27 -4.97 3.07
CA GLN A 85 -14.63 -5.10 2.52
C GLN A 85 -14.65 -6.32 1.61
N GLU A 86 -15.57 -7.25 1.86
CA GLU A 86 -15.76 -8.43 1.02
C GLU A 86 -16.12 -7.97 -0.41
N GLY A 87 -15.24 -8.25 -1.39
CA GLY A 87 -15.40 -7.83 -2.78
C GLY A 87 -14.29 -6.93 -3.34
N GLU A 88 -13.39 -6.38 -2.51
CA GLU A 88 -12.23 -5.59 -2.95
C GLU A 88 -11.02 -6.52 -3.25
N SER A 89 -11.23 -7.46 -4.17
CA SER A 89 -10.15 -8.34 -4.65
C SER A 89 -9.18 -7.55 -5.53
N PRO A 90 -7.86 -7.75 -5.42
CA PRO A 90 -6.92 -7.11 -6.33
C PRO A 90 -7.19 -7.58 -7.78
N PRO A 91 -6.99 -6.71 -8.78
CA PRO A 91 -7.07 -7.12 -10.18
C PRO A 91 -5.98 -8.17 -10.44
N GLY A 92 -6.37 -9.44 -10.50
CA GLY A 92 -5.43 -10.57 -10.62
C GLY A 92 -5.94 -11.92 -10.09
N GLY A 93 -6.96 -11.93 -9.24
CA GLY A 93 -7.66 -13.16 -8.86
C GLY A 93 -7.05 -13.92 -7.67
N GLU A 94 -7.98 -14.44 -6.87
CA GLU A 94 -7.90 -15.34 -5.70
C GLU A 94 -7.24 -14.84 -4.39
N PRO A 95 -8.01 -14.81 -3.28
CA PRO A 95 -7.46 -14.68 -1.94
C PRO A 95 -6.77 -15.99 -1.56
N SER A 96 -5.47 -16.06 -1.83
CA SER A 96 -4.67 -17.19 -1.35
C SER A 96 -4.60 -17.14 0.18
N SER A 97 -5.18 -18.17 0.80
CA SER A 97 -5.18 -18.53 2.22
C SER A 97 -6.30 -17.96 3.11
N LEU A 98 -7.52 -18.48 2.87
CA LEU A 98 -8.26 -19.08 3.99
C LEU A 98 -7.40 -20.22 4.56
N LEU A 99 -6.71 -19.96 5.68
CA LEU A 99 -6.31 -21.02 6.59
C LEU A 99 -6.98 -20.77 7.92
N THR A 100 -8.19 -21.32 8.02
CA THR A 100 -8.73 -21.84 9.26
C THR A 100 -7.91 -23.07 9.64
N THR A 101 -7.07 -22.96 10.67
CA THR A 101 -7.08 -23.72 11.95
C THR A 101 -5.83 -23.34 12.72
#